data_AF-A0A953TEL5-F1
#
_entry.id   AF-A0A953TEL5-F1
#
_cell.length_a   1.000
_cell.length_b   1.000
_cell.length_c   1.000
_cell.angle_alpha   90.00
_cell.angle_beta   90.00
_cell.angle_gamma   90.00
#
_symmetry.space_group_name_H-M   'P 1'
#
loop_
_entity.id
_entity.type
_entity.pdbx_description
1 polymer ?
#
loop_
_entity_poly.entity_id
_entity_poly.type
_entity_poly.pdbx_seq_one_letter_code
_entity_poly.pdbx_strand_id
1 'polypeptide(L)'
;MKLCYLMALLPLISYASPSVAAEQQPDAVVRNLYREIVARRPLGIPKGADKKAIWPFLSMGFIRTIETAQACEDDYIRQHLNDTSKPEFGWLENGLFSGENEQAIPAEAVVERMEPQKHGSFKVYVRLTYKETYKTSRRPPDPEHTFSWNIAVKVISEGGRFVVDDVLRLKEDSTKVESRLSRSFKGCRGSRWIGRRRSPDMAGGGVLDIPIGRATPMRVFEGQGIGFARNHNQVDVIRHQAIPDQGELMQGNRDRRDVLLLLLFRLRPPPEPFTSTPATRMWCSRWPILW
;
A
#
# COMPACT_ATOMS: atom_id res chain seq x y z
N MET A 1 66.52 16.35 40.84
CA MET A 1 65.56 15.26 40.51
C MET A 1 64.31 15.90 39.94
N LYS A 2 63.96 15.53 38.70
CA LYS A 2 62.79 15.99 37.92
C LYS A 2 61.52 15.33 38.47
N LEU A 3 60.40 16.05 38.54
CA LEU A 3 59.07 15.46 38.32
C LEU A 3 58.08 16.58 37.95
N CYS A 4 57.84 16.76 36.65
CA CYS A 4 56.75 17.58 36.12
C CYS A 4 55.48 16.72 36.07
N TYR A 5 54.43 17.12 36.81
CA TYR A 5 53.09 16.55 36.66
C TYR A 5 52.37 17.27 35.52
N LEU A 6 52.31 16.63 34.36
CA LEU A 6 51.46 17.02 33.24
C LEU A 6 50.07 16.41 33.47
N MET A 7 49.12 17.20 33.97
CA MET A 7 47.71 16.83 34.03
C MET A 7 47.12 16.89 32.62
N ALA A 8 47.09 15.76 31.94
CA ALA A 8 46.41 15.60 30.66
C ALA A 8 44.89 15.56 30.88
N LEU A 9 44.23 16.69 30.64
CA LEU A 9 42.78 16.78 30.46
C LEU A 9 42.41 16.09 29.14
N LEU A 10 41.99 14.83 29.22
CA LEU A 10 41.39 14.10 28.10
C LEU A 10 39.95 14.61 27.90
N PRO A 11 39.59 15.18 26.73
CA PRO A 11 38.19 15.39 26.41
C PRO A 11 37.56 14.01 26.17
N LEU A 12 36.58 13.66 27.01
CA LEU A 12 35.65 12.57 26.72
C LEU A 12 34.83 13.00 25.50
N ILE A 13 35.35 12.72 24.30
CA ILE A 13 34.59 12.79 23.06
C ILE A 13 33.59 11.65 23.14
N SER A 14 32.37 11.96 23.60
CA SER A 14 31.21 11.10 23.44
C SER A 14 31.01 10.86 21.95
N TYR A 15 31.48 9.72 21.45
CA TYR A 15 31.08 9.17 20.16
C TYR A 15 29.61 8.80 20.25
N ALA A 16 28.72 9.79 20.04
CA ALA A 16 27.34 9.51 19.73
C ALA A 16 27.31 8.79 18.37
N SER A 17 27.11 7.47 18.41
CA SER A 17 26.95 6.63 17.22
C SER A 17 25.92 7.27 16.27
N PRO A 18 26.29 7.60 15.02
CA PRO A 18 25.39 8.26 14.07
C PRO A 18 24.18 7.42 13.63
N SER A 19 24.07 6.16 14.07
CA SER A 19 23.11 5.19 13.52
C SER A 19 21.68 5.32 14.08
N VAL A 20 21.47 5.97 15.22
CA VAL A 20 20.13 6.11 15.83
C VAL A 20 19.43 7.41 15.39
N ALA A 21 20.19 8.46 15.09
CA ALA A 21 19.63 9.75 14.66
C ALA A 21 19.06 9.71 13.23
N ALA A 22 19.54 8.80 12.38
CA ALA A 22 19.04 8.62 11.01
C ALA A 22 17.66 7.94 10.96
N GLU A 23 17.28 7.22 12.01
CA GLU A 23 16.00 6.48 12.10
C GLU A 23 14.84 7.35 12.65
N GLN A 24 15.12 8.61 13.00
CA GLN A 24 14.17 9.54 13.58
C GLN A 24 13.73 10.67 12.63
N GLN A 25 13.86 10.51 11.31
CA GLN A 25 13.35 11.52 10.38
C GLN A 25 11.89 11.23 9.99
N PRO A 26 10.99 12.25 9.94
CA PRO A 26 9.58 12.05 9.60
C PRO A 26 9.34 11.46 8.20
N ASP A 27 10.27 11.67 7.27
CA ASP A 27 10.20 11.09 5.93
C ASP A 27 10.66 9.61 5.91
N ALA A 28 11.59 9.20 6.77
CA ALA A 28 12.04 7.81 6.87
C ALA A 28 10.89 6.85 7.23
N VAL A 29 10.02 7.23 8.19
CA VAL A 29 8.83 6.42 8.53
C VAL A 29 7.88 6.29 7.33
N VAL A 30 7.72 7.35 6.53
CA VAL A 30 6.88 7.31 5.32
C VAL A 30 7.51 6.43 4.24
N ARG A 31 8.82 6.53 3.98
CA ARG A 31 9.52 5.63 3.04
C ARG A 31 9.36 4.17 3.43
N ASN A 32 9.48 3.85 4.72
CA ASN A 32 9.33 2.49 5.22
C ASN A 32 7.88 1.99 5.09
N LEU A 33 6.89 2.81 5.45
CA LEU A 33 5.48 2.47 5.22
C LEU A 33 5.22 2.16 3.74
N TYR A 34 5.62 3.05 2.83
CA TYR A 34 5.31 2.87 1.41
C TYR A 34 6.10 1.76 0.73
N ARG A 35 7.25 1.35 1.30
CA ARG A 35 7.91 0.10 0.91
C ARG A 35 6.99 -1.10 1.14
N GLU A 36 6.35 -1.19 2.30
CA GLU A 36 5.39 -2.27 2.59
C GLU A 36 4.14 -2.18 1.71
N ILE A 37 3.60 -0.97 1.47
CA ILE A 37 2.44 -0.77 0.59
C ILE A 37 2.73 -1.21 -0.84
N VAL A 38 3.88 -0.84 -1.42
CA VAL A 38 4.27 -1.24 -2.78
C VAL A 38 4.52 -2.76 -2.88
N ALA A 39 5.12 -3.35 -1.84
CA ALA A 39 5.43 -4.78 -1.81
C ALA A 39 4.17 -5.65 -1.69
N ARG A 40 3.21 -5.23 -0.86
CA ARG A 40 2.03 -6.04 -0.49
C ARG A 40 0.78 -5.69 -1.27
N ARG A 41 0.64 -4.43 -1.66
CA ARG A 41 -0.50 -3.88 -2.43
C ARG A 41 -1.86 -4.27 -1.83
N PRO A 42 -2.08 -4.00 -0.53
CA PRO A 42 -3.31 -4.42 0.12
C PRO A 42 -4.52 -3.70 -0.50
N LEU A 43 -5.53 -4.46 -0.91
CA LEU A 43 -6.84 -3.96 -1.28
C LEU A 43 -7.73 -3.94 -0.04
N GLY A 44 -8.49 -2.86 0.15
CA GLY A 44 -9.31 -2.67 1.33
C GLY A 44 -8.50 -2.43 2.61
N ILE A 45 -9.14 -2.68 3.75
CA ILE A 45 -8.48 -2.57 5.05
C ILE A 45 -7.52 -3.76 5.21
N PRO A 46 -6.21 -3.53 5.47
CA PRO A 46 -5.27 -4.64 5.62
C PRO A 46 -5.66 -5.59 6.75
N LYS A 47 -5.56 -6.89 6.47
CA LYS A 47 -5.80 -7.99 7.42
C LYS A 47 -4.54 -8.86 7.54
N GLY A 48 -4.50 -9.72 8.57
CA GLY A 48 -3.44 -10.72 8.73
C GLY A 48 -2.00 -10.17 8.63
N ALA A 49 -1.21 -10.75 7.72
CA ALA A 49 0.20 -10.41 7.53
C ALA A 49 0.42 -8.96 7.07
N ASP A 50 -0.49 -8.41 6.26
CA ASP A 50 -0.37 -7.03 5.77
C ASP A 50 -0.64 -6.03 6.89
N LYS A 51 -1.67 -6.30 7.71
CA LYS A 51 -1.91 -5.53 8.95
C LYS A 51 -0.66 -5.50 9.82
N LYS A 52 -0.07 -6.68 10.08
CA LYS A 52 1.13 -6.82 10.92
C LYS A 52 2.32 -6.00 10.41
N ALA A 53 2.50 -5.93 9.09
CA ALA A 53 3.59 -5.19 8.49
C ALA A 53 3.37 -3.68 8.45
N ILE A 54 2.12 -3.24 8.26
CA ILE A 54 1.76 -1.82 8.07
C ILE A 54 1.55 -1.09 9.41
N TRP A 55 0.90 -1.73 10.38
CA TRP A 55 0.49 -1.09 11.63
C TRP A 55 1.62 -0.44 12.44
N PRO A 56 2.85 -1.00 12.49
CA PRO A 56 3.94 -0.39 13.27
C PRO A 56 4.27 1.06 12.90
N PHE A 57 3.93 1.49 11.67
CA PHE A 57 4.18 2.84 11.15
C PHE A 57 3.06 3.84 11.44
N LEU A 58 1.92 3.38 11.95
CA LEU A 58 0.72 4.21 12.13
C LEU A 58 0.62 4.73 13.57
N SER A 59 0.01 5.92 13.73
CA SER A 59 -0.33 6.44 15.06
C SER A 59 -1.44 5.61 15.71
N MET A 60 -1.47 5.58 17.04
CA MET A 60 -2.52 4.86 17.76
C MET A 60 -3.92 5.40 17.45
N GLY A 61 -4.05 6.72 17.26
CA GLY A 61 -5.32 7.35 16.85
C GLY A 61 -5.76 6.91 15.46
N PHE A 62 -4.82 6.80 14.52
CA PHE A 62 -5.13 6.40 13.16
C PHE A 62 -5.47 4.91 13.06
N ILE A 63 -4.75 4.06 13.81
CA ILE A 63 -5.07 2.63 13.97
C ILE A 63 -6.51 2.46 14.44
N ARG A 64 -6.92 3.14 15.51
CA ARG A 64 -8.31 3.05 16.04
C ARG A 64 -9.34 3.48 15.00
N THR A 65 -9.03 4.49 14.19
CA THR A 65 -9.91 4.95 13.12
C THR A 65 -10.13 3.84 12.07
N ILE A 66 -9.05 3.20 11.63
CA ILE A 66 -9.12 2.10 10.64
C ILE A 66 -9.81 0.87 11.24
N GLU A 67 -9.55 0.54 12.51
CA GLU A 67 -10.21 -0.58 13.19
C GLU A 67 -11.70 -0.34 13.41
N THR A 68 -12.10 0.91 13.68
CA THR A 68 -13.51 1.30 13.72
C THR A 68 -14.18 1.12 12.36
N ALA A 69 -13.49 1.47 11.29
CA ALA A 69 -13.96 1.24 9.93
C ALA A 69 -14.08 -0.26 9.60
N GLN A 70 -13.13 -1.08 10.04
CA GLN A 70 -13.21 -2.54 9.88
C GLN A 70 -14.43 -3.10 10.60
N ALA A 71 -14.67 -2.70 11.85
CA ALA A 71 -15.84 -3.17 12.59
C ALA A 71 -17.16 -2.73 11.91
N CYS A 72 -17.17 -1.54 11.30
CA CYS A 72 -18.30 -1.08 10.50
C CYS A 72 -18.51 -1.92 9.22
N GLU A 73 -17.42 -2.27 8.52
CA GLU A 73 -17.46 -3.20 7.38
C GLU A 73 -17.99 -4.58 7.80
N ASP A 74 -17.53 -5.11 8.92
CA ASP A 74 -17.99 -6.40 9.45
C ASP A 74 -19.49 -6.34 9.81
N ASP A 75 -19.96 -5.22 10.37
CA ASP A 75 -21.37 -4.99 10.64
C ASP A 75 -22.21 -4.90 9.36
N TYR A 76 -21.71 -4.26 8.29
CA TYR A 76 -22.36 -4.28 6.98
C TYR A 76 -22.53 -5.70 6.47
N ILE A 77 -21.44 -6.49 6.46
CA ILE A 77 -21.44 -7.87 5.95
C ILE A 77 -22.44 -8.73 6.75
N ARG A 78 -22.48 -8.56 8.07
CA ARG A 78 -23.45 -9.24 8.95
C ARG A 78 -24.89 -8.88 8.60
N GLN A 79 -25.17 -7.62 8.25
CA GLN A 79 -26.51 -7.17 7.85
C GLN A 79 -26.91 -7.65 6.44
N HIS A 80 -25.93 -8.00 5.58
CA HIS A 80 -26.12 -8.28 4.15
C HIS A 80 -25.59 -9.67 3.74
N LEU A 81 -25.72 -10.70 4.59
CA LEU A 81 -25.12 -12.03 4.36
C LEU A 81 -25.54 -12.70 3.04
N ASN A 82 -26.76 -12.43 2.57
CA ASN A 82 -27.34 -13.01 1.36
C ASN A 82 -27.34 -12.03 0.18
N ASP A 83 -26.77 -10.83 0.36
CA ASP A 83 -26.67 -9.85 -0.71
C ASP A 83 -25.41 -10.14 -1.53
N THR A 84 -25.59 -10.45 -2.81
CA THR A 84 -24.49 -10.63 -3.77
C THR A 84 -24.11 -9.33 -4.46
N SER A 85 -24.81 -8.23 -4.16
CA SER A 85 -24.47 -6.93 -4.71
C SER A 85 -23.15 -6.42 -4.12
N LYS A 86 -22.50 -5.54 -4.89
CA LYS A 86 -21.29 -4.87 -4.47
C LYS A 86 -21.59 -4.03 -3.22
N PRO A 87 -20.76 -4.10 -2.16
CA PRO A 87 -20.95 -3.29 -0.98
C PRO A 87 -21.03 -1.80 -1.30
N GLU A 88 -21.90 -1.07 -0.58
CA GLU A 88 -22.05 0.38 -0.77
C GLU A 88 -20.80 1.17 -0.32
N PHE A 89 -19.94 0.57 0.48
CA PHE A 89 -18.69 1.19 0.90
C PHE A 89 -17.62 1.03 -0.19
N GLY A 90 -17.03 2.16 -0.60
CA GLY A 90 -16.08 2.19 -1.71
C GLY A 90 -14.68 1.70 -1.39
N TRP A 91 -14.32 1.49 -0.12
CA TRP A 91 -12.94 1.19 0.23
C TRP A 91 -12.52 -0.27 -0.01
N LEU A 92 -13.43 -1.22 -0.25
CA LEU A 92 -13.10 -2.64 -0.46
C LEU A 92 -12.13 -2.86 -1.63
N GLU A 93 -12.31 -2.09 -2.70
CA GLU A 93 -11.54 -2.21 -3.94
C GLU A 93 -10.40 -1.19 -4.04
N ASN A 94 -10.31 -0.30 -3.05
CA ASN A 94 -9.30 0.73 -3.03
C ASN A 94 -8.04 0.23 -2.33
N GLY A 95 -6.88 0.63 -2.84
CA GLY A 95 -5.66 0.57 -2.04
C GLY A 95 -5.78 1.66 -0.99
N LEU A 96 -6.05 1.24 0.26
CA LEU A 96 -6.44 2.16 1.33
C LEU A 96 -5.49 3.37 1.43
N PHE A 97 -4.18 3.11 1.29
CA PHE A 97 -3.11 4.09 1.39
C PHE A 97 -2.66 4.68 0.05
N SER A 98 -3.13 4.18 -1.09
CA SER A 98 -2.56 4.52 -2.40
C SER A 98 -3.56 5.14 -3.37
N GLY A 99 -4.81 4.69 -3.43
CA GLY A 99 -5.80 5.21 -4.37
C GLY A 99 -6.83 4.17 -4.82
N GLU A 100 -7.58 4.50 -5.86
CA GLU A 100 -8.64 3.66 -6.45
C GLU A 100 -8.17 3.03 -7.76
N ASN A 101 -8.82 1.94 -8.20
CA ASN A 101 -8.50 1.25 -9.46
C ASN A 101 -7.00 0.88 -9.55
N GLU A 102 -6.32 1.21 -10.66
CA GLU A 102 -4.89 0.96 -10.84
C GLU A 102 -4.02 1.68 -9.80
N GLN A 103 -4.51 2.77 -9.19
CA GLN A 103 -3.81 3.43 -8.08
C GLN A 103 -3.79 2.58 -6.80
N ALA A 104 -4.65 1.56 -6.71
CA ALA A 104 -4.66 0.63 -5.59
C ALA A 104 -3.39 -0.24 -5.52
N ILE A 105 -2.66 -0.36 -6.64
CA ILE A 105 -1.55 -1.29 -6.81
C ILE A 105 -0.27 -0.58 -7.31
N PRO A 106 0.25 0.43 -6.58
CA PRO A 106 1.42 1.16 -7.02
C PRO A 106 2.63 0.22 -7.16
N ALA A 107 3.37 0.40 -8.24
CA ALA A 107 4.62 -0.29 -8.50
C ALA A 107 5.80 0.39 -7.80
N GLU A 108 5.74 1.70 -7.58
CA GLU A 108 6.80 2.50 -6.97
C GLU A 108 6.22 3.60 -6.08
N ALA A 109 7.03 4.02 -5.10
CA ALA A 109 6.74 5.13 -4.21
C ALA A 109 8.02 5.93 -3.92
N VAL A 110 7.97 7.24 -4.11
CA VAL A 110 9.10 8.15 -3.91
C VAL A 110 8.65 9.29 -3.02
N VAL A 111 9.34 9.51 -1.90
CA VAL A 111 9.16 10.73 -1.10
C VAL A 111 9.84 11.87 -1.83
N GLU A 112 9.05 12.88 -2.24
CA GLU A 112 9.55 14.00 -3.03
C GLU A 112 10.01 15.17 -2.16
N ARG A 113 9.20 15.50 -1.15
CA ARG A 113 9.49 16.61 -0.23
C ARG A 113 8.76 16.44 1.08
N MET A 114 9.21 17.21 2.07
CA MET A 114 8.62 17.28 3.40
C MET A 114 8.45 18.74 3.80
N GLU A 115 7.31 19.06 4.39
CA GLU A 115 6.98 20.39 4.89
C GLU A 115 6.63 20.30 6.38
N PRO A 116 7.37 20.98 7.28
CA PRO A 116 6.94 21.12 8.67
C PRO A 116 5.60 21.86 8.72
N GLN A 117 4.73 21.43 9.64
CA GLN A 117 3.42 22.01 9.87
C GLN A 117 3.37 22.67 11.25
N LYS A 118 2.29 23.42 11.50
CA LYS A 118 2.01 23.94 12.83
C LYS A 118 1.90 22.76 13.83
N HIS A 119 2.35 22.98 15.06
CA HIS A 119 2.32 21.99 16.16
C HIS A 119 3.32 20.82 16.05
N GLY A 120 4.40 20.98 15.28
CA GLY A 120 5.47 19.96 15.21
C GLY A 120 5.10 18.71 14.42
N SER A 121 3.97 18.73 13.70
CA SER A 121 3.64 17.70 12.71
C SER A 121 4.33 17.99 11.38
N PHE A 122 4.41 16.99 10.51
CA PHE A 122 5.01 17.10 9.19
C PHE A 122 4.02 16.64 8.13
N LYS A 123 4.11 17.24 6.96
CA LYS A 123 3.41 16.80 5.75
C LYS A 123 4.45 16.32 4.75
N VAL A 124 4.43 15.04 4.45
CA VAL A 124 5.39 14.38 3.54
C VAL A 124 4.66 14.08 2.24
N TYR A 125 5.18 14.56 1.11
CA TYR A 125 4.60 14.35 -0.20
C TYR A 125 5.23 13.11 -0.83
N VAL A 126 4.38 12.20 -1.30
CA VAL A 126 4.79 10.93 -1.91
C VAL A 126 4.23 10.88 -3.31
N ARG A 127 5.10 10.66 -4.29
CA ARG A 127 4.71 10.30 -5.64
C ARG A 127 4.62 8.79 -5.75
N LEU A 128 3.45 8.30 -6.14
CA LEU A 128 3.19 6.91 -6.43
C LEU A 128 3.16 6.72 -7.95
N THR A 129 3.61 5.57 -8.41
CA THR A 129 3.61 5.25 -9.85
C THR A 129 3.00 3.88 -10.06
N TYR A 130 2.01 3.81 -10.94
CA TYR A 130 1.51 2.55 -11.48
C TYR A 130 2.31 2.21 -12.74
N LYS A 131 2.68 0.94 -12.87
CA LYS A 131 3.31 0.40 -14.08
C LYS A 131 2.50 -0.81 -14.50
N GLU A 132 1.99 -0.78 -15.72
CA GLU A 132 1.36 -1.96 -16.28
C GLU A 132 2.39 -3.10 -16.34
N THR A 133 1.97 -4.30 -15.97
CA THR A 133 2.81 -5.50 -16.03
C THR A 133 2.03 -6.60 -16.71
N TYR A 134 2.73 -7.61 -17.22
CA TYR A 134 2.07 -8.80 -17.77
C TYR A 134 1.12 -9.45 -16.75
N LYS A 135 1.44 -9.39 -15.45
CA LYS A 135 0.57 -9.93 -14.39
C LYS A 135 -0.75 -9.16 -14.26
N THR A 136 -0.73 -7.84 -14.48
CA THR A 136 -1.92 -7.00 -14.36
C THR A 136 -2.76 -6.99 -15.63
N SER A 137 -2.15 -7.05 -16.82
CA SER A 137 -2.87 -6.92 -18.11
C SER A 137 -2.93 -8.18 -18.96
N ARG A 138 -2.19 -9.25 -18.63
CA ARG A 138 -2.02 -10.49 -19.42
C ARG A 138 -1.52 -10.26 -20.85
N ARG A 139 -0.84 -9.15 -21.09
CA ARG A 139 -0.22 -8.75 -22.36
C ARG A 139 1.13 -8.05 -22.11
N PRO A 140 1.98 -7.86 -23.14
CA PRO A 140 3.20 -7.08 -22.98
C PRO A 140 2.88 -5.70 -22.38
N PRO A 141 3.68 -5.22 -21.40
CA PRO A 141 3.41 -3.96 -20.72
C PRO A 141 3.50 -2.79 -21.68
N ASP A 142 2.51 -1.92 -21.62
CA ASP A 142 2.47 -0.70 -22.41
C ASP A 142 2.99 0.51 -21.60
N PRO A 143 4.08 1.17 -22.04
CA PRO A 143 4.55 2.39 -21.39
C PRO A 143 3.49 3.50 -21.31
N GLU A 144 2.54 3.56 -22.25
CA GLU A 144 1.46 4.56 -22.25
C GLU A 144 0.49 4.37 -21.08
N HIS A 145 0.46 3.17 -20.47
CA HIS A 145 -0.35 2.86 -19.30
C HIS A 145 0.43 3.01 -17.98
N THR A 146 1.59 3.67 -18.01
CA THR A 146 2.35 4.06 -16.81
C THR A 146 2.00 5.49 -16.46
N PHE A 147 1.51 5.70 -15.24
CA PHE A 147 1.17 7.03 -14.76
C PHE A 147 1.53 7.18 -13.28
N SER A 148 1.66 8.43 -12.84
CA SER A 148 1.99 8.77 -11.46
C SER A 148 0.98 9.73 -10.88
N TRP A 149 0.79 9.68 -9.57
CA TRP A 149 -0.05 10.61 -8.83
C TRP A 149 0.60 10.94 -7.49
N ASN A 150 0.17 12.05 -6.90
CA ASN A 150 0.73 12.54 -5.66
C ASN A 150 -0.27 12.41 -4.52
N ILE A 151 0.24 12.02 -3.36
CA ILE A 151 -0.46 12.06 -2.09
C ILE A 151 0.37 12.83 -1.08
N ALA A 152 -0.27 13.23 0.02
CA ALA A 152 0.44 13.74 1.18
C ALA A 152 0.16 12.88 2.41
N VAL A 153 1.16 12.71 3.25
CA VAL A 153 1.11 11.89 4.47
C VAL A 153 1.34 12.80 5.65
N LYS A 154 0.42 12.79 6.60
CA LYS A 154 0.58 13.53 7.86
C LYS A 154 1.37 12.65 8.83
N VAL A 155 2.47 13.19 9.34
CA VAL A 155 3.35 12.52 10.31
C VAL A 155 3.37 13.33 11.60
N ILE A 156 3.29 12.65 12.74
CA ILE A 156 3.34 13.26 14.08
C ILE A 156 4.41 12.57 14.93
N SER A 157 4.85 13.22 16.01
CA SER A 157 5.61 12.55 17.07
C SER A 157 4.64 11.97 18.10
N GLU A 158 4.70 10.67 18.32
CA GLU A 158 3.89 9.94 19.32
C GLU A 158 4.84 9.06 20.14
N GLY A 159 4.94 9.30 21.45
CA GLY A 159 5.83 8.53 22.32
C GLY A 159 7.32 8.64 21.95
N GLY A 160 7.76 9.80 21.43
CA GLY A 160 9.15 10.05 21.06
C GLY A 160 9.58 9.47 19.70
N ARG A 161 8.66 8.87 18.93
CA ARG A 161 8.90 8.37 17.56
C ARG A 161 7.97 9.03 16.55
N PHE A 162 8.40 9.10 15.30
CA PHE A 162 7.54 9.57 14.21
C PHE A 162 6.63 8.47 13.70
N VAL A 163 5.35 8.78 13.51
CA VAL A 163 4.31 7.86 13.04
C VAL A 163 3.37 8.57 12.08
N VAL A 164 2.78 7.80 11.16
CA VAL A 164 1.79 8.28 10.20
C VAL A 164 0.43 8.40 10.87
N ASP A 165 -0.13 9.60 10.85
CA ASP A 165 -1.39 9.95 11.50
C ASP A 165 -2.57 10.06 10.52
N ASP A 166 -2.30 10.34 9.25
CA ASP A 166 -3.32 10.40 8.21
C ASP A 166 -2.71 10.31 6.81
N VAL A 167 -3.51 9.90 5.82
CA VAL A 167 -3.18 9.97 4.39
C VAL A 167 -4.15 10.91 3.70
N LEU A 168 -3.61 11.84 2.94
CA LEU A 168 -4.31 12.93 2.29
C LEU A 168 -4.22 12.72 0.77
N ARG A 169 -5.36 12.48 0.13
CA ARG A 169 -5.42 12.47 -1.35
C ARG A 169 -5.43 13.92 -1.83
N LEU A 170 -4.59 14.21 -2.81
CA LEU A 170 -4.45 15.53 -3.39
C LEU A 170 -5.29 15.61 -4.67
N LYS A 171 -5.78 16.81 -5.00
CA LYS A 171 -6.33 17.05 -6.33
C LYS A 171 -5.23 16.89 -7.37
N GLU A 172 -5.60 16.40 -8.54
CA GLU A 172 -4.70 16.30 -9.70
C GLU A 172 -3.99 17.64 -9.95
N ASP A 173 -2.69 17.57 -10.22
CA ASP A 173 -1.80 18.71 -10.45
C ASP A 173 -1.83 19.80 -9.37
N SER A 174 -2.17 19.43 -8.12
CA SER A 174 -2.32 20.37 -7.01
C SER A 174 -1.74 19.85 -5.70
N THR A 175 -1.44 20.78 -4.80
CA THR A 175 -1.15 20.50 -3.38
C THR A 175 -2.39 20.59 -2.50
N LYS A 176 -3.55 20.92 -3.08
CA LYS A 176 -4.83 21.01 -2.36
C LYS A 176 -5.32 19.61 -2.01
N VAL A 177 -5.62 19.42 -0.73
CA VAL A 177 -6.19 18.17 -0.22
C VAL A 177 -7.63 18.03 -0.73
N GLU A 178 -7.91 16.95 -1.42
CA GLU A 178 -9.25 16.57 -1.86
C GLU A 178 -9.98 15.78 -0.77
N SER A 179 -9.31 14.77 -0.19
CA SER A 179 -9.90 13.91 0.83
C SER A 179 -8.86 13.43 1.84
N ARG A 180 -9.36 12.99 3.00
CA ARG A 180 -8.55 12.45 4.11
C ARG A 180 -9.00 11.05 4.43
N LEU A 181 -8.07 10.10 4.49
CA LEU A 181 -8.39 8.71 4.78
C LEU A 181 -9.11 8.55 6.11
N SER A 182 -8.67 9.26 7.16
CA SER A 182 -9.35 9.30 8.47
C SER A 182 -10.84 9.70 8.41
N ARG A 183 -11.29 10.33 7.32
CA ARG A 183 -12.68 10.80 7.10
C ARG A 183 -13.38 10.10 5.94
N SER A 184 -12.74 9.14 5.28
CA SER A 184 -13.26 8.49 4.06
C SER A 184 -14.31 7.41 4.33
N PHE A 185 -14.49 7.00 5.59
CA PHE A 185 -15.39 5.91 5.99
C PHE A 185 -16.86 6.35 6.09
N LYS A 186 -17.41 6.86 4.98
CA LYS A 186 -18.83 7.28 4.88
C LYS A 186 -19.76 6.07 5.06
N GLY A 187 -20.92 6.30 5.68
CA GLY A 187 -21.91 5.24 5.97
C GLY A 187 -21.72 4.57 7.34
N CYS A 188 -20.65 4.91 8.06
CA CYS A 188 -20.37 4.41 9.41
C CYS A 188 -20.78 5.42 10.49
N ARG A 189 -21.40 4.92 11.57
CA ARG A 189 -21.52 5.63 12.85
C ARG A 189 -20.76 4.84 13.90
N GLY A 190 -19.49 5.18 14.08
CA GLY A 190 -18.56 4.35 14.84
C GLY A 190 -18.42 2.99 14.16
N SER A 191 -18.53 1.91 14.94
CA SER A 191 -18.44 0.53 14.45
C SER A 191 -19.72 -0.01 13.80
N ARG A 192 -20.76 0.81 13.62
CA ARG A 192 -22.04 0.37 13.04
C ARG A 192 -22.23 0.92 11.64
N TRP A 193 -22.63 0.06 10.71
CA TRP A 193 -23.09 0.49 9.40
C TRP A 193 -24.50 1.08 9.51
N ILE A 194 -24.68 2.28 8.98
CA ILE A 194 -25.98 2.99 8.93
C ILE A 194 -26.43 3.29 7.49
N GLY A 195 -25.65 2.89 6.49
CA GLY A 195 -25.92 3.14 5.08
C GLY A 195 -25.83 4.60 4.68
N ARG A 196 -26.05 4.88 3.39
CA ARG A 196 -26.69 6.15 3.04
C ARG A 196 -28.15 5.99 3.45
N ARG A 197 -28.67 6.85 4.33
CA ARG A 197 -30.13 7.04 4.35
C ARG A 197 -30.49 7.40 2.91
N ARG A 198 -31.20 6.52 2.19
CA ARG A 198 -31.91 6.95 1.00
C ARG A 198 -32.75 8.13 1.48
N SER A 199 -32.46 9.34 0.99
CA SER A 199 -33.31 10.48 1.33
C SER A 199 -34.73 10.04 0.99
N PRO A 200 -35.71 10.15 1.91
CA PRO A 200 -37.10 9.78 1.63
C PRO A 200 -37.67 10.51 0.40
N ASP A 201 -37.03 11.58 -0.04
CA ASP A 201 -37.52 12.54 -1.03
C ASP A 201 -37.50 12.07 -2.50
N MET A 202 -36.99 10.87 -2.80
CA MET A 202 -37.02 10.32 -4.18
C MET A 202 -38.05 9.20 -4.37
N ALA A 203 -38.81 8.83 -3.33
CA ALA A 203 -39.91 7.87 -3.44
C ALA A 203 -41.27 8.51 -3.78
N GLY A 204 -41.31 9.84 -3.93
CA GLY A 204 -42.48 10.58 -4.40
C GLY A 204 -42.34 10.95 -5.87
N GLY A 205 -42.63 10.02 -6.76
CA GLY A 205 -42.92 10.32 -8.16
C GLY A 205 -44.20 11.16 -8.26
N GLY A 206 -44.10 12.45 -7.93
CA GLY A 206 -45.05 13.46 -8.37
C GLY A 206 -44.78 13.73 -9.84
N VAL A 207 -45.70 13.28 -10.69
CA VAL A 207 -45.80 13.67 -12.09
C VAL A 207 -45.89 15.20 -12.12
N LEU A 208 -44.78 15.86 -12.44
CA LEU A 208 -44.78 17.26 -12.85
C LEU A 208 -44.89 17.25 -14.37
N ASP A 209 -46.06 17.63 -14.86
CA ASP A 209 -46.30 17.97 -16.26
C ASP A 209 -45.32 19.07 -16.67
N ILE A 210 -44.34 18.71 -17.49
CA ILE A 210 -43.42 19.66 -18.13
C ILE A 210 -44.11 20.17 -19.40
N PRO A 211 -44.41 21.48 -19.52
CA PRO A 211 -44.89 22.03 -20.78
C PRO A 211 -43.79 21.96 -21.84
N ILE A 212 -44.14 21.40 -23.00
CA ILE A 212 -43.29 21.30 -24.18
C ILE A 212 -42.98 22.71 -24.69
N GLY A 213 -41.82 23.23 -24.30
CA GLY A 213 -41.26 24.50 -24.78
C GLY A 213 -40.18 24.28 -25.84
N ARG A 214 -40.40 24.87 -27.02
CA ARG A 214 -39.55 24.97 -28.22
C ARG A 214 -38.04 24.73 -28.03
N ALA A 215 -37.54 23.76 -28.80
CA ALA A 215 -36.13 23.52 -29.05
C ALA A 215 -35.44 24.72 -29.71
N THR A 216 -34.31 25.16 -29.12
CA THR A 216 -33.29 25.98 -29.79
C THR A 216 -32.12 25.06 -30.17
N PRO A 217 -31.55 25.17 -31.38
CA PRO A 217 -30.45 24.29 -31.78
C PRO A 217 -29.16 24.65 -31.02
N MET A 218 -28.59 23.68 -30.31
CA MET A 218 -27.25 23.80 -29.75
C MET A 218 -26.19 23.62 -30.84
N ARG A 219 -25.20 24.52 -30.83
CA ARG A 219 -23.99 24.44 -31.66
C ARG A 219 -23.14 23.24 -31.21
N VAL A 220 -22.72 22.46 -32.20
CA VAL A 220 -21.74 21.39 -32.08
C VAL A 220 -20.39 22.01 -31.74
N PHE A 221 -19.85 21.71 -30.56
CA PHE A 221 -18.43 21.88 -30.27
C PHE A 221 -17.76 20.52 -30.44
N GLU A 222 -16.97 20.38 -31.51
CA GLU A 222 -16.01 19.31 -31.68
C GLU A 222 -14.87 19.50 -30.66
N GLY A 223 -14.81 18.59 -29.69
CA GLY A 223 -13.69 18.44 -28.78
C GLY A 223 -13.40 16.96 -28.60
N GLN A 224 -12.50 16.43 -29.43
CA GLN A 224 -11.97 15.08 -29.31
C GLN A 224 -11.16 14.96 -28.01
N GLY A 225 -11.77 14.38 -26.98
CA GLY A 225 -11.10 13.84 -25.82
C GLY A 225 -11.58 12.40 -25.64
N ILE A 226 -10.84 11.44 -26.18
CA ILE A 226 -11.14 10.01 -26.06
C ILE A 226 -10.79 9.58 -24.63
N GLY A 227 -11.74 9.76 -23.70
CA GLY A 227 -11.69 9.11 -22.40
C GLY A 227 -11.97 7.63 -22.56
N PHE A 228 -10.94 6.80 -22.58
CA PHE A 228 -11.09 5.35 -22.49
C PHE A 228 -11.56 4.97 -21.08
N ALA A 229 -12.87 4.98 -20.86
CA ALA A 229 -13.48 4.25 -19.77
C ALA A 229 -13.40 2.74 -20.08
N ARG A 230 -12.26 2.11 -19.79
CA ARG A 230 -12.19 0.64 -19.79
C ARG A 230 -12.83 0.13 -18.51
N ASN A 231 -13.99 -0.49 -18.68
CA ASN A 231 -14.69 -1.23 -17.64
C ASN A 231 -13.94 -2.56 -17.39
N HIS A 232 -12.90 -2.52 -16.55
CA HIS A 232 -12.15 -3.70 -16.08
C HIS A 232 -12.56 -4.09 -14.65
N ASN A 233 -13.86 -4.08 -14.35
CA ASN A 233 -14.40 -4.49 -13.04
C ASN A 233 -14.88 -5.95 -12.99
N GLN A 234 -14.09 -6.87 -13.53
CA GLN A 234 -14.21 -8.30 -13.24
C GLN A 234 -12.86 -8.84 -12.80
N VAL A 235 -12.41 -8.37 -11.63
CA VAL A 235 -11.54 -9.20 -10.81
C VAL A 235 -12.50 -10.08 -10.02
N ASP A 236 -12.48 -11.39 -10.28
CA ASP A 236 -13.16 -12.37 -9.43
C ASP A 236 -12.74 -12.13 -7.98
N VAL A 237 -13.66 -11.57 -7.18
CA VAL A 237 -13.47 -11.46 -5.75
C VAL A 237 -13.59 -12.87 -5.19
N ILE A 238 -12.47 -13.58 -5.17
CA ILE A 238 -12.36 -14.78 -4.34
C ILE A 238 -12.58 -14.30 -2.91
N ARG A 239 -13.73 -14.68 -2.33
CA ARG A 239 -13.97 -14.59 -0.88
C ARG A 239 -12.75 -15.19 -0.19
N HIS A 240 -11.90 -14.35 0.39
CA HIS A 240 -10.93 -14.79 1.36
C HIS A 240 -11.71 -15.21 2.61
N GLN A 241 -12.21 -16.46 2.60
CA GLN A 241 -12.55 -17.14 3.84
C GLN A 241 -11.24 -17.23 4.63
N ALA A 242 -11.18 -16.48 5.73
CA ALA A 242 -10.16 -16.67 6.74
C ALA A 242 -10.29 -18.11 7.23
N ILE A 243 -9.29 -18.95 6.92
CA ILE A 243 -9.09 -20.22 7.61
C ILE A 243 -8.65 -19.84 9.03
N PRO A 244 -9.43 -20.15 10.09
CA PRO A 244 -8.95 -19.94 11.43
C PRO A 244 -7.78 -20.90 11.70
N ASP A 245 -6.69 -20.31 12.19
CA ASP A 245 -5.49 -20.98 12.67
C ASP A 245 -5.86 -21.87 13.87
N GLN A 246 -6.08 -23.17 13.63
CA GLN A 246 -6.22 -24.16 14.71
C GLN A 246 -4.84 -24.60 15.17
N GLY A 247 -4.28 -23.83 16.09
CA GLY A 247 -3.15 -24.22 16.94
C GLY A 247 -3.63 -24.54 18.36
N GLU A 248 -4.39 -25.62 18.55
CA GLU A 248 -4.64 -26.20 19.88
C GLU A 248 -3.98 -27.59 20.00
N LEU A 249 -2.95 -27.60 20.83
CA LEU A 249 -2.53 -28.66 21.77
C LEU A 249 -3.27 -30.00 21.68
N MET A 250 -2.59 -31.02 21.16
CA MET A 250 -2.81 -32.40 21.59
C MET A 250 -1.53 -32.92 22.26
N GLN A 251 -1.62 -33.05 23.58
CA GLN A 251 -0.62 -33.65 24.46
C GLN A 251 -1.14 -35.02 24.93
N GLY A 252 -0.36 -36.08 24.73
CA GLY A 252 -0.61 -37.45 25.19
C GLY A 252 -1.29 -38.31 24.10
N ASN A 253 -0.82 -39.49 23.72
CA ASN A 253 -0.15 -40.53 24.50
C ASN A 253 0.62 -41.50 23.57
N ARG A 254 1.60 -42.21 24.13
CA ARG A 254 2.30 -43.34 23.50
C ARG A 254 1.32 -44.46 23.14
N ASP A 255 1.40 -45.03 21.94
CA ASP A 255 1.78 -46.45 21.80
C ASP A 255 2.23 -46.83 20.39
N ARG A 256 3.00 -47.92 20.37
CA ARG A 256 3.88 -48.46 19.34
C ARG A 256 3.14 -49.48 18.46
N ARG A 257 3.45 -49.44 17.15
CA ARG A 257 3.59 -50.54 16.16
C ARG A 257 2.64 -50.53 14.96
N ASP A 258 3.32 -50.70 13.81
CA ASP A 258 2.91 -51.28 12.53
C ASP A 258 1.81 -50.59 11.71
N VAL A 259 2.22 -49.84 10.67
CA VAL A 259 1.91 -50.14 9.25
C VAL A 259 2.99 -49.52 8.35
N LEU A 260 3.63 -50.38 7.56
CA LEU A 260 4.58 -50.12 6.49
C LEU A 260 3.84 -50.17 5.13
N LEU A 261 4.37 -49.46 4.11
CA LEU A 261 3.95 -49.35 2.68
C LEU A 261 2.74 -48.41 2.46
N LEU A 262 2.71 -47.45 1.52
CA LEU A 262 3.38 -47.16 0.24
C LEU A 262 3.03 -45.68 -0.05
N LEU A 263 3.94 -44.76 -0.40
CA LEU A 263 4.30 -44.45 -1.78
C LEU A 263 5.40 -43.38 -1.79
N LEU A 264 6.50 -43.74 -2.44
CA LEU A 264 7.60 -42.88 -2.84
C LEU A 264 7.17 -41.96 -4.00
N PHE A 265 7.29 -40.64 -3.83
CA PHE A 265 7.52 -39.75 -4.97
C PHE A 265 8.87 -39.03 -4.78
N ARG A 266 9.76 -39.36 -5.72
CA ARG A 266 11.09 -38.81 -5.92
C ARG A 266 11.08 -37.29 -6.03
N LEU A 267 11.92 -36.66 -5.22
CA LEU A 267 12.51 -35.36 -5.48
C LEU A 267 13.37 -35.46 -6.76
N ARG A 268 13.07 -34.66 -7.79
CA ARG A 268 14.02 -34.29 -8.84
C ARG A 268 14.72 -33.00 -8.42
N PRO A 269 16.06 -32.93 -8.38
CA PRO A 269 16.75 -31.66 -8.30
C PRO A 269 16.70 -30.91 -9.65
N PRO A 270 16.81 -29.57 -9.66
CA PRO A 270 16.81 -28.76 -10.86
C PRO A 270 18.13 -28.89 -11.65
N PRO A 271 18.13 -28.64 -12.97
CA PRO A 271 19.37 -28.59 -13.75
C PRO A 271 20.17 -27.31 -13.47
N GLU A 272 21.47 -27.48 -13.24
CA GLU A 272 22.45 -26.41 -13.10
C GLU A 272 22.78 -25.72 -14.45
N PRO A 273 23.29 -24.46 -14.39
CA PRO A 273 23.48 -23.61 -15.56
C PRO A 273 24.70 -23.97 -16.41
N PHE A 274 24.58 -23.74 -17.71
CA PHE A 274 25.65 -23.83 -18.70
C PHE A 274 26.81 -22.88 -18.38
N THR A 275 27.98 -23.44 -18.08
CA THR A 275 29.28 -22.76 -18.15
C THR A 275 29.83 -22.88 -19.57
N SER A 276 29.93 -21.76 -20.29
CA SER A 276 30.70 -21.66 -21.54
C SER A 276 32.15 -21.29 -21.22
N THR A 277 33.06 -22.24 -21.39
CA THR A 277 34.52 -22.04 -21.36
C THR A 277 34.98 -21.45 -22.71
N PRO A 278 35.93 -20.49 -22.74
CA PRO A 278 36.44 -19.90 -23.97
C PRO A 278 37.51 -20.77 -24.64
N ALA A 279 37.47 -20.81 -25.96
CA ALA A 279 38.46 -21.47 -26.79
C ALA A 279 39.75 -20.65 -26.92
N THR A 280 40.85 -21.30 -26.58
CA THR A 280 42.25 -20.93 -26.78
C THR A 280 42.56 -20.72 -28.27
N ARG A 281 43.10 -19.56 -28.65
CA ARG A 281 43.97 -19.45 -29.82
C ARG A 281 45.28 -18.76 -29.45
N MET A 282 46.31 -19.57 -29.67
CA MET A 282 47.74 -19.43 -29.48
C MET A 282 48.34 -18.63 -30.64
N TRP A 283 48.99 -17.50 -30.37
CA TRP A 283 49.97 -16.87 -31.28
C TRP A 283 51.22 -16.51 -30.49
N CYS A 284 52.31 -17.21 -30.80
CA CYS A 284 53.68 -16.86 -30.42
C CYS A 284 54.12 -15.59 -31.18
N SER A 285 54.91 -14.72 -30.53
CA SER A 285 56.27 -14.34 -30.97
C SER A 285 56.85 -13.15 -30.17
N ARG A 286 58.06 -13.38 -29.66
CA ARG A 286 59.24 -12.47 -29.57
C ARG A 286 59.23 -11.25 -28.63
N TRP A 287 60.00 -11.43 -27.56
CA TRP A 287 60.91 -10.49 -26.88
C TRP A 287 62.01 -9.95 -27.85
N PRO A 288 62.77 -8.85 -27.57
CA PRO A 288 63.29 -8.52 -26.23
C PRO A 288 63.34 -7.05 -25.79
N ILE A 289 63.66 -6.96 -24.50
CA ILE A 289 64.13 -5.83 -23.68
C ILE A 289 65.27 -5.07 -24.35
N LEU A 290 65.21 -3.74 -24.26
CA LEU A 290 66.38 -2.87 -24.11
C LEU A 290 66.13 -1.91 -22.94
N TRP A 291 67.25 -1.54 -22.33
CA TRP A 291 67.45 -0.85 -21.06
C TRP A 291 66.77 0.51 -20.93
#